data_AF-A0A9X2HUN0-F1
#
_entry.id   AF-A0A9X2HUN0-F1
#
_cell.length_a   1.000
_cell.length_b   1.000
_cell.length_c   1.000
_cell.angle_alpha   90.00
_cell.angle_beta   90.00
_cell.angle_gamma   90.00
#
_symmetry.space_group_name_H-M   'P 1'
#
loop_
_entity.id
_entity.type
_entity.pdbx_description
1 polymer ?
#
loop_
_entity_poly.entity_id
_entity_poly.type
_entity_poly.pdbx_seq_one_letter_code
_entity_poly.pdbx_strand_id
1 'polypeptide(L)' 'MTEAIDRLLRLGFDVRRPQGNSYQIKVAPFVSYYPTTGRIVPDGRQPLQQRGLGELIRMLERGVIEPGE' A
#
# COMPACT_ATOMS: atom_id res chain seq x y z
N MET A 1 8.17 -9.36 -3.56
CA MET A 1 7.54 -8.96 -2.28
C MET A 1 8.48 -8.10 -1.44
N THR A 2 9.70 -8.55 -1.16
CA THR A 2 10.76 -7.77 -0.47
C THR A 2 11.08 -6.45 -1.19
N GLU A 3 11.12 -6.46 -2.53
CA GLU A 3 11.38 -5.25 -3.33
C GLU A 3 10.33 -4.14 -3.14
N ALA A 4 9.05 -4.51 -3.01
CA ALA A 4 7.98 -3.53 -2.81
C ALA A 4 8.08 -2.84 -1.44
N ILE A 5 8.41 -3.62 -0.40
CA ILE A 5 8.64 -3.12 0.96
C ILE A 5 9.85 -2.19 0.96
N ASP A 6 10.98 -2.64 0.40
CA ASP A 6 12.23 -1.88 0.35
C ASP A 6 12.05 -0.54 -0.36
N ARG A 7 11.33 -0.53 -1.49
CA ARG A 7 11.07 0.69 -2.25
C ARG A 7 10.19 1.68 -1.48
N LEU A 8 9.13 1.20 -0.82
CA LEU A 8 8.25 2.05 -0.01
C LEU A 8 8.96 2.62 1.22
N LEU A 9 9.80 1.82 1.88
CA LEU A 9 10.64 2.26 3.00
C LEU A 9 11.66 3.32 2.55
N ARG A 10 12.32 3.13 1.40
CA ARG A 10 13.25 4.13 0.83
C ARG A 10 12.58 5.46 0.49
N LEU A 11 11.30 5.42 0.15
CA LEU A 11 10.48 6.62 -0.10
C LEU A 11 9.97 7.27 1.19
N GLY A 12 10.27 6.69 2.37
CA GLY A 12 9.88 7.22 3.68
C GLY A 12 8.47 6.84 4.13
N PHE A 13 7.78 5.92 3.44
CA PHE A 13 6.47 5.46 3.86
C PHE A 13 6.58 4.46 5.03
N ASP A 14 5.66 4.53 5.99
CA ASP A 14 5.54 3.49 7.02
C ASP A 14 5.01 2.21 6.36
N VAL A 15 5.72 1.10 6.56
CA VAL A 15 5.37 -0.19 5.95
C VAL A 15 5.38 -1.26 7.02
N ARG A 16 4.23 -1.90 7.21
CA ARG A 16 4.05 -2.96 8.20
C ARG A 16 3.53 -4.23 7.53
N ARG A 17 4.01 -5.36 8.02
CA ARG A 17 3.49 -6.67 7.62
C ARG A 17 2.57 -7.19 8.72
N PRO A 18 1.25 -7.31 8.48
CA PRO A 18 0.35 -7.84 9.49
C PRO A 18 0.71 -9.31 9.80
N GLN A 19 0.79 -9.64 11.08
CA GLN A 19 0.91 -11.03 11.52
C GLN A 19 -0.29 -11.83 11.03
N GLY A 20 -0.04 -12.96 10.36
CA GLY A 20 -1.08 -13.83 9.80
C GLY A 20 -1.38 -13.61 8.31
N ASN A 21 -0.89 -12.54 7.67
CA ASN A 21 -1.06 -12.35 6.23
C ASN A 21 0.23 -11.91 5.53
N SER A 22 1.08 -12.89 5.20
CA SER A 22 2.33 -12.69 4.43
C SER A 22 2.11 -12.02 3.06
N TYR A 23 0.89 -12.19 2.54
CA TYR A 23 0.16 -11.58 1.42
C TYR A 23 0.13 -10.06 1.34
N GLN A 24 0.02 -9.45 2.52
CA GLN A 24 -0.44 -8.10 2.68
C GLN A 24 0.70 -7.24 3.20
N ILE A 25 0.77 -6.04 2.65
CA ILE A 25 1.64 -4.98 3.11
C ILE A 25 0.71 -3.85 3.52
N LYS A 26 0.67 -3.52 4.81
CA LYS A 26 -0.01 -2.31 5.28
C LYS A 26 0.97 -1.15 5.05
N VAL A 27 0.59 -0.23 4.17
CA VAL A 27 1.38 0.94 3.80
C VAL A 27 0.66 2.13 4.41
N ALA A 28 1.33 2.85 5.30
CA ALA A 28 0.70 3.81 6.19
C ALA A 28 -0.45 3.15 7.02
N PRO A 29 -1.10 3.87 7.96
CA PRO A 29 -2.21 3.29 8.72
C PRO A 29 -3.48 3.08 7.87
N PHE A 30 -3.55 3.69 6.68
CA PHE A 30 -4.78 3.86 5.91
C PHE A 30 -4.81 3.14 4.55
N VAL A 31 -3.79 2.35 4.16
CA VAL A 31 -3.87 1.56 2.92
C VAL A 31 -3.16 0.22 3.02
N SER A 32 -3.75 -0.78 2.37
CA SER A 32 -3.19 -2.12 2.22
C SER A 32 -2.86 -2.41 0.77
N TYR A 33 -1.66 -2.94 0.54
CA TYR A 33 -1.17 -3.37 -0.76
C TYR A 33 -0.93 -4.88 -0.77
N TYR A 34 -1.36 -5.54 -1.84
CA TYR A 34 -1.22 -6.99 -2.01
C TYR A 34 -0.29 -7.26 -3.21
N PRO A 35 1.02 -7.47 -2.99
CA PRO A 35 2.01 -7.57 -4.07
C PRO A 35 1.73 -8.67 -5.07
N THR A 36 1.14 -9.78 -4.62
CA THR A 36 0.83 -10.93 -5.48
C THR A 36 -0.19 -10.58 -6.57
N THR A 37 -1.14 -9.70 -6.27
CA THR A 37 -2.22 -9.30 -7.21
C THR A 37 -2.11 -7.86 -7.69
N GLY A 38 -1.18 -7.10 -7.10
CA GLY A 38 -1.07 -5.65 -7.27
C GLY A 38 -2.25 -4.87 -6.68
N ARG A 39 -3.16 -5.49 -5.92
CA ARG A 39 -4.35 -4.80 -5.40
C ARG A 39 -3.97 -3.74 -4.37
N ILE A 40 -4.66 -2.61 -4.44
CA ILE A 40 -4.56 -1.49 -3.51
C ILE A 40 -5.93 -1.33 -2.84
N VAL A 41 -5.95 -1.38 -1.51
CA VAL A 41 -7.17 -1.35 -0.71
C VAL A 41 -7.01 -0.30 0.37
N PRO A 42 -7.56 0.91 0.20
CA PRO A 42 -7.62 1.90 1.25
C PRO A 42 -8.44 1.38 2.43
N ASP A 43 -8.05 1.75 3.64
CA ASP A 43 -8.71 1.29 4.87
C ASP A 43 -10.18 1.76 4.88
N GLY A 44 -11.09 0.85 5.21
CA GLY A 44 -12.52 1.11 5.18
C GLY A 44 -13.15 1.33 3.79
N ARG A 45 -12.39 1.17 2.69
CA ARG A 45 -12.91 1.35 1.32
C ARG A 45 -12.77 0.11 0.46
N GLN A 46 -13.50 0.11 -0.66
CA GLN A 46 -13.38 -0.93 -1.66
C GLN A 46 -12.01 -0.89 -2.35
N PRO A 47 -11.50 -2.03 -2.85
CA PRO A 47 -10.28 -2.07 -3.64
C PRO A 47 -10.35 -1.10 -4.82
N LEU A 48 -9.27 -0.37 -5.05
CA LEU A 48 -9.18 0.53 -6.20
C LEU A 48 -9.06 -0.27 -7.50
N GLN A 49 -9.54 0.33 -8.60
CA GLN A 49 -9.38 -0.27 -9.92
C GLN A 49 -7.91 -0.26 -10.36
N GLN A 50 -7.16 0.77 -9.97
CA GLN A 50 -5.72 0.87 -10.18
C GLN A 50 -4.98 -0.22 -9.40
N ARG A 51 -3.90 -0.73 -9.99
CA ARG A 51 -3.12 -1.84 -9.43
C ARG A 51 -1.62 -1.60 -9.64
N GLY A 52 -0.84 -2.30 -8.82
CA GLY A 52 0.60 -2.32 -8.90
C GLY A 52 1.28 -1.33 -7.96
N LEU A 53 2.54 -1.60 -7.68
CA LEU A 53 3.34 -0.79 -6.74
C LEU A 53 3.55 0.64 -7.26
N GLY A 54 3.75 0.80 -8.57
CA GLY A 54 3.97 2.12 -9.18
C GLY A 54 2.76 3.05 -9.03
N GLU A 55 1.55 2.53 -9.25
CA GLU A 55 0.32 3.31 -9.07
C GLU A 55 0.07 3.61 -7.59
N LEU A 56 0.34 2.67 -6.68
CA LEU A 56 0.30 2.93 -5.25
C LEU A 56 1.22 4.09 -4.86
N ILE A 57 2.48 4.06 -5.29
CA ILE A 57 3.46 5.12 -5.01
C ILE A 57 2.96 6.45 -5.56
N ARG A 58 2.51 6.50 -6.82
CA ARG A 58 1.96 7.72 -7.44
C ARG A 58 0.78 8.29 -6.66
N MET A 59 -0.12 7.42 -6.19
CA MET A 59 -1.28 7.84 -5.41
C MET A 59 -0.89 8.41 -4.04
N LEU A 60 0.13 7.83 -3.40
CA LEU A 60 0.68 8.33 -2.13
C LEU A 60 1.41 9.67 -2.32
N GLU A 61 2.26 9.79 -3.35
CA GLU A 61 2.98 11.02 -3.66
C GLU A 61 2.05 12.19 -4.02
N ARG A 62 0.91 11.89 -4.63
CA ARG A 62 -0.10 12.90 -5.03
C ARG A 62 -1.12 13.22 -3.93
N GLY A 63 -1.07 12.55 -2.78
CA GLY A 63 -2.10 12.71 -1.72
C GLY A 63 -3.49 12.26 -2.16
N VAL A 64 -3.61 11.28 -3.07
CA VAL A 64 -4.91 10.72 -3.48
C VAL A 64 -5.45 9.76 -2.41
N ILE A 65 -4.53 9.13 -1.68
CA ILE A 65 -4.83 8.25 -0.56
C ILE A 65 -4.25 8.91 0.69
N GLU A 66 -5.14 9.44 1.52
CA GLU A 66 -4.82 10.17 2.75
C GLU A 66 -5.46 9.46 3.95
N PRO A 67 -4.97 9.66 5.19
CA PRO A 67 -5.71 9.25 6.37
C PRO A 67 -7.09 9.94 6.30
N GLY A 68 -8.16 9.15 6.21
CA GLY A 68 -9.50 9.70 6.37
C GLY A 68 -9.59 10.36 7.74
N GLU A 69 -10.05 11.61 7.76
CA GLU A 69 -10.46 12.32 8.98
C GLU A 69 -11.43 11.48 9.83
#